data_AF-A0A522J1Q2-F1
#
_entry.id   AF-A0A522J1Q2-F1
#
_cell.length_a   1.000
_cell.length_b   1.000
_cell.length_c   1.000
_cell.angle_alpha   90.00
_cell.angle_beta   90.00
_cell.angle_gamma   90.00
#
_symmetry.space_group_name_H-M   'P 1'
#
loop_
_entity.id
_entity.type
_entity.pdbx_description
1 polymer ?
#
loop_
_entity_poly.entity_id
_entity_poly.type
_entity_poly.pdbx_seq_one_letter_code
_entity_poly.pdbx_strand_id
1 'polypeptide(L)'
;MAGLGGCATTSSCKTIAGPGWQLSGQAPANAGELLGLEGVTDTRDLIWLHKGDDKVMGCQYKSGLIYPGCSGSVGYVFEKQAKGWKSDGVVMDACDANGVQDTDD
;
A
#
# COMPACT_ATOMS: atom_id res chain seq x y z
N MET A 1 -6.87 -25.94 3.77
CA MET A 1 -5.62 -25.18 3.61
C MET A 1 -5.79 -24.25 2.40
N ALA A 2 -6.34 -23.06 2.60
CA ALA A 2 -6.52 -22.09 1.52
C ALA A 2 -5.78 -20.79 1.89
N GLY A 3 -4.46 -20.81 1.82
CA GLY A 3 -3.64 -19.61 1.94
C GLY A 3 -3.29 -19.13 0.54
N LEU A 4 -4.27 -18.59 -0.16
CA LEU A 4 -4.10 -18.00 -1.50
C LEU A 4 -2.96 -16.98 -1.44
N GLY A 5 -1.94 -17.15 -2.28
CA GLY A 5 -0.90 -16.14 -2.49
C GLY A 5 -1.58 -14.81 -2.81
N GLY A 6 -1.55 -13.89 -1.86
CA GLY A 6 -2.24 -12.62 -1.99
C GLY A 6 -1.64 -11.83 -3.14
N CYS A 7 -2.45 -11.46 -4.11
CA CYS A 7 -2.14 -10.26 -4.89
C CYS A 7 -2.66 -9.06 -4.11
N ALA A 8 -2.11 -7.87 -4.37
CA ALA A 8 -2.75 -6.65 -3.88
C ALA A 8 -4.14 -6.61 -4.50
N THR A 9 -5.17 -6.72 -3.68
CA THR A 9 -6.51 -6.49 -4.16
C THR A 9 -6.86 -5.04 -4.00
N THR A 10 -7.64 -4.55 -4.94
CA THR A 10 -8.19 -3.21 -4.93
C THR A 10 -8.92 -2.89 -3.63
N SER A 11 -9.58 -3.90 -3.07
CA SER A 11 -10.29 -3.85 -1.80
C SER A 11 -9.33 -3.64 -0.63
N SER A 12 -8.27 -4.46 -0.52
CA SER A 12 -7.24 -4.31 0.53
C SER A 12 -6.59 -2.93 0.50
N CYS A 13 -6.25 -2.44 -0.70
CA CYS A 13 -5.65 -1.12 -0.87
C CYS A 13 -6.59 0.01 -0.44
N LYS A 14 -7.89 -0.10 -0.71
CA LYS A 14 -8.88 0.87 -0.19
C LYS A 14 -9.02 0.79 1.32
N THR A 15 -8.98 -0.41 1.89
CA THR A 15 -9.08 -0.61 3.34
C THR A 15 -7.93 0.07 4.08
N ILE A 16 -6.67 -0.15 3.67
CA ILE A 16 -5.50 0.47 4.32
C ILE A 16 -5.41 1.98 4.07
N ALA A 17 -5.88 2.44 2.91
CA ALA A 17 -5.90 3.86 2.59
C ALA A 17 -6.92 4.63 3.44
N GLY A 18 -8.02 3.97 3.78
CA GLY A 18 -9.12 4.55 4.54
C GLY A 18 -10.10 5.36 3.69
N PRO A 19 -11.04 6.07 4.33
CA PRO A 19 -12.12 6.76 3.64
C PRO A 19 -11.64 7.96 2.81
N GLY A 20 -12.32 8.18 1.68
CA GLY A 20 -12.05 9.29 0.75
C GLY A 20 -11.02 8.97 -0.33
N TRP A 21 -10.41 7.78 -0.32
CA TRP A 21 -9.53 7.32 -1.39
C TRP A 21 -10.31 6.64 -2.51
N GLN A 22 -9.98 7.01 -3.74
CA GLN A 22 -10.57 6.51 -4.97
C GLN A 22 -9.51 5.81 -5.80
N LEU A 23 -9.94 4.91 -6.69
CA LEU A 23 -9.03 4.20 -7.56
C LEU A 23 -8.65 5.06 -8.74
N SER A 24 -7.36 5.30 -8.87
CA SER A 24 -6.80 5.82 -10.09
C SER A 24 -6.55 4.60 -10.98
N GLY A 25 -7.40 4.38 -11.97
CA GLY A 25 -7.25 3.28 -12.94
C GLY A 25 -5.94 3.33 -13.73
N GLN A 26 -5.14 4.38 -13.56
CA GLN A 26 -3.81 4.57 -14.11
C GLN A 26 -2.84 5.11 -13.06
N ALA A 27 -1.57 4.78 -13.25
CA ALA A 27 -0.48 5.40 -12.51
C ALA A 27 -0.40 6.91 -12.82
N PRO A 28 -0.06 7.77 -11.84
CA PRO A 28 0.20 9.17 -12.10
C PRO A 28 1.43 9.31 -13.03
N ALA A 29 1.48 10.40 -13.82
CA ALA A 29 2.56 10.62 -14.79
C ALA A 29 3.96 10.64 -14.13
N ASN A 30 4.04 11.03 -12.86
CA ASN A 30 5.25 11.09 -12.05
C ASN A 30 5.41 9.88 -11.11
N ALA A 31 4.72 8.76 -11.37
CA ALA A 31 4.78 7.54 -10.55
C ALA A 31 6.21 7.07 -10.25
N GLY A 32 7.08 7.05 -11.25
CA GLY A 32 8.48 6.63 -11.07
C GLY A 32 9.27 7.54 -10.13
N GLU A 33 9.01 8.85 -10.18
CA GLU A 33 9.67 9.82 -9.31
C GLU A 33 9.17 9.68 -7.86
N LEU A 34 7.86 9.50 -7.67
CA LEU A 34 7.24 9.23 -6.36
C LEU A 34 7.83 7.98 -5.71
N LEU A 35 7.84 6.87 -6.44
CA LEU A 35 8.37 5.61 -5.94
C LEU A 35 9.87 5.67 -5.69
N GLY A 36 10.59 6.47 -6.48
CA GLY A 36 11.99 6.79 -6.23
C GLY A 36 12.24 7.45 -4.87
N LEU A 37 11.30 8.27 -4.35
CA LEU A 37 11.40 8.86 -3.01
C LEU A 37 11.41 7.78 -1.91
N GLU A 38 10.70 6.68 -2.14
CA GLU A 38 10.58 5.55 -1.20
C GLU A 38 11.56 4.42 -1.51
N GLY A 39 12.42 4.57 -2.52
CA GLY A 39 13.34 3.53 -2.98
C GLY A 39 12.65 2.29 -3.57
N VAL A 40 11.40 2.43 -4.04
CA VAL A 40 10.62 1.33 -4.62
C VAL A 40 10.98 1.17 -6.09
N THR A 41 11.66 0.08 -6.41
CA THR A 41 12.12 -0.24 -7.78
C THR A 41 11.15 -1.12 -8.55
N ASP A 42 10.29 -1.87 -7.85
CA ASP A 42 9.30 -2.74 -8.48
C ASP A 42 7.93 -2.07 -8.50
N THR A 43 7.50 -1.71 -9.71
CA THR A 43 6.29 -0.92 -9.95
C THR A 43 5.18 -1.67 -10.68
N ARG A 44 5.43 -2.95 -11.01
CA ARG A 44 4.64 -3.70 -12.01
C ARG A 44 3.23 -4.07 -11.56
N ASP A 45 2.99 -4.12 -10.25
CA ASP A 45 1.72 -4.52 -9.65
C ASP A 45 1.19 -3.50 -8.62
N LEU A 46 1.47 -2.21 -8.84
CA LEU A 46 0.98 -1.12 -8.00
C LEU A 46 -0.45 -0.72 -8.38
N ILE A 47 -1.34 -0.81 -7.40
CA ILE A 47 -2.68 -0.21 -7.48
C ILE A 47 -2.57 1.24 -7.03
N TRP A 48 -2.96 2.17 -7.89
CA TRP A 48 -2.92 3.58 -7.59
C TRP A 48 -4.25 4.05 -7.02
N LEU A 49 -4.18 4.78 -5.91
CA LEU A 49 -5.31 5.49 -5.34
C LEU A 49 -5.02 6.99 -5.31
N HIS A 50 -6.07 7.78 -5.36
CA HIS A 50 -6.00 9.22 -5.22
C HIS A 50 -7.04 9.70 -4.21
N LYS A 51 -6.75 10.81 -3.55
CA LYS A 51 -7.66 11.50 -2.65
C LYS A 51 -7.58 12.98 -2.97
N GLY A 52 -8.56 13.46 -3.72
CA GLY A 52 -8.51 14.79 -4.33
C GLY A 52 -7.42 14.88 -5.42
N ASP A 53 -6.94 16.10 -5.64
CA ASP A 53 -5.88 16.44 -6.62
C ASP A 53 -4.49 16.56 -5.98
N ASP A 54 -4.44 16.40 -4.65
CA ASP A 54 -3.29 16.67 -3.80
C ASP A 54 -2.73 15.43 -3.10
N LYS A 55 -3.44 14.30 -3.05
CA LYS A 55 -2.91 13.06 -2.47
C LYS A 55 -3.00 11.90 -3.44
N VAL A 56 -1.92 11.13 -3.52
CA VAL A 56 -1.83 9.90 -4.31
C VAL A 56 -1.17 8.80 -3.48
N MET A 57 -1.56 7.55 -3.71
CA MET A 57 -1.04 6.41 -3.00
C MET A 57 -0.74 5.29 -3.98
N GLY A 58 0.46 4.73 -3.90
CA GLY A 58 0.82 3.50 -4.59
C GLY A 58 0.68 2.32 -3.64
N CYS A 59 -0.25 1.41 -3.90
CA CYS A 59 -0.47 0.22 -3.08
C CYS A 59 0.09 -1.04 -3.76
N GLN A 60 1.01 -1.72 -3.11
CA GLN A 60 1.63 -2.96 -3.57
C GLN A 60 1.39 -4.06 -2.54
N TYR A 61 1.26 -5.30 -2.98
CA TYR A 61 1.30 -6.44 -2.07
C TYR A 61 2.73 -6.90 -1.90
N LYS A 62 3.18 -6.96 -0.65
CA LYS A 62 4.47 -7.56 -0.31
C LYS A 62 4.20 -8.89 0.38
N SER A 63 4.52 -9.97 -0.32
CA SER A 63 4.61 -11.28 0.34
C SER A 63 5.73 -11.23 1.38
N GLY A 64 5.52 -11.85 2.54
CA GLY A 64 6.29 -11.71 3.79
C GLY A 64 7.77 -12.13 3.76
N LEU A 65 8.42 -12.15 2.60
CA LEU A 65 9.88 -12.32 2.46
C LEU A 65 10.68 -11.15 3.04
N ILE A 66 10.10 -9.94 3.09
CA ILE A 66 10.73 -8.76 3.71
C ILE A 66 10.25 -8.54 5.15
N TYR A 67 9.03 -8.98 5.48
CA TYR A 67 8.46 -8.91 6.84
C TYR A 67 7.99 -10.29 7.30
N PRO A 68 8.83 -11.07 8.00
CA PRO A 68 8.44 -12.39 8.51
C PRO A 68 7.31 -12.22 9.53
N GLY A 69 6.12 -12.72 9.20
CA GLY A 69 4.90 -12.60 10.02
C GLY A 69 3.86 -11.59 9.50
N CYS A 70 4.18 -10.81 8.46
CA CYS A 70 3.26 -9.86 7.84
C CYS A 70 3.20 -10.09 6.32
N SER A 71 2.24 -10.87 5.84
CA SER A 71 1.84 -10.85 4.44
C SER A 71 0.72 -9.84 4.27
N GLY A 72 0.98 -8.70 3.64
CA GLY A 72 0.01 -7.60 3.60
C GLY A 72 0.20 -6.61 2.44
N SER A 73 -0.83 -5.80 2.22
CA SER A 73 -0.77 -4.66 1.31
C SER A 73 -0.05 -3.50 1.98
N VAL A 74 0.91 -2.92 1.28
CA VAL A 74 1.67 -1.73 1.66
C VAL A 74 1.27 -0.59 0.74
N GLY A 75 0.76 0.50 1.30
CA GLY A 75 0.42 1.74 0.61
C GLY A 75 1.48 2.81 0.87
N TYR A 76 2.12 3.29 -0.18
CA TYR A 76 3.03 4.43 -0.15
C TYR A 76 2.23 5.70 -0.41
N VAL A 77 2.15 6.59 0.56
CA VAL A 77 1.32 7.80 0.50
C VAL A 77 2.18 8.99 0.11
N PHE A 78 1.71 9.75 -0.88
CA PHE A 78 2.36 10.95 -1.35
C PHE A 78 1.38 12.13 -1.34
N GLU A 79 1.88 13.26 -0.88
CA GLU A 79 1.15 14.52 -0.86
C GLU A 79 1.82 15.53 -1.78
N LYS A 80 1.02 16.20 -2.60
CA LYS A 80 1.42 17.29 -3.48
C LYS A 80 1.56 18.55 -2.64
N GLN A 81 2.78 19.03 -2.55
CA GLN A 81 3.12 20.29 -1.92
C GLN A 81 3.41 21.36 -2.97
N ALA A 82 3.51 22.62 -2.54
CA ALA A 82 3.80 23.76 -3.42
C ALA A 82 5.11 23.61 -4.23
N LYS A 83 6.06 22.79 -3.75
CA LYS A 83 7.37 22.56 -4.38
C LYS A 83 7.51 21.20 -5.07
N GLY A 84 6.42 20.44 -5.19
CA GLY A 84 6.43 19.09 -5.76
C GLY A 84 5.81 18.07 -4.82
N TRP A 85 6.02 16.80 -5.10
CA TRP A 85 5.47 15.72 -4.29
C TRP A 85 6.40 15.37 -3.13
N LYS A 86 5.79 15.05 -1.99
CA LYS A 86 6.46 14.61 -0.79
C LYS A 86 5.88 13.25 -0.38
N SER A 87 6.74 12.34 0.08
CA SER A 87 6.29 11.15 0.78
C SER A 87 5.69 11.54 2.14
N ASP A 88 4.42 11.22 2.34
CA ASP A 88 3.67 11.43 3.58
C ASP A 88 3.86 10.23 4.53
N GLY A 89 4.27 9.07 3.99
CA GLY A 89 4.63 7.88 4.75
C GLY A 89 4.09 6.60 4.13
N VAL A 90 4.23 5.50 4.87
CA VAL A 90 3.73 4.17 4.48
C VAL A 90 2.58 3.75 5.39
N VAL A 91 1.50 3.27 4.78
CA VAL A 91 0.41 2.57 5.46
C VAL A 91 0.53 1.08 5.15
N MET A 92 0.29 0.24 6.14
CA MET A 92 0.32 -1.21 5.97
C MET A 92 -0.94 -1.77 6.59
N ASP A 93 -1.43 -2.87 6.03
CA ASP A 93 -2.46 -3.66 6.69
C ASP A 93 -1.90 -4.05 8.08
N ALA A 94 -2.69 -3.81 9.13
CA ALA A 94 -2.26 -4.13 10.48
C ALA A 94 -1.90 -5.61 10.50
N CYS A 95 -0.63 -5.92 10.74
CA CYS A 95 -0.27 -7.27 11.11
C CYS A 95 -1.01 -7.52 12.40
N ASP A 96 -2.05 -8.35 12.37
CA ASP A 96 -2.65 -8.86 13.58
C ASP A 96 -1.51 -9.46 14.40
N ALA A 97 -1.11 -8.76 15.45
CA ALA A 97 -0.34 -9.31 16.55
C ALA A 97 -1.22 -10.27 17.40
N ASN A 98 -2.27 -10.84 16.80
CA ASN A 98 -3.16 -11.83 17.38
C ASN A 98 -2.89 -13.21 16.76
N GLY A 99 -1.61 -13.56 16.71
CA GLY A 99 -1.15 -14.95 16.70
C GLY A 99 -1.07 -15.56 18.10
N VAL A 100 -1.58 -14.90 19.14
CA VAL A 100 -1.94 -15.59 20.39
C VAL A 100 -3.32 -16.20 20.16
N GLN A 101 -3.35 -17.30 19.41
CA GLN A 101 -4.35 -18.33 19.68
C GLN A 101 -3.92 -18.98 21.01
N ASP A 102 -4.22 -18.32 22.12
CA ASP A 102 -4.32 -18.99 23.41
C ASP A 102 -5.46 -19.99 23.27
N THR A 103 -5.12 -21.21 22.87
CA THR A 103 -6.03 -22.34 22.91
C THR A 103 -5.72 -23.04 24.21
N ASP A 104 -6.27 -22.49 25.29
CA ASP A 104 -6.56 -23.22 26.52
C ASP A 104 -7.83 -24.05 26.25
N ASP A 105 -7.64 -25.35 25.97
CA ASP A 105 -8.52 -26.47 26.35
C ASP A 105 -7.77 -27.81 26.20
#